data_AF-A0A0R3Q8G5-F1
#
_entry.id   AF-A0A0R3Q8G5-F1
#
_cell.length_a   1.000
_cell.length_b   1.000
_cell.length_c   1.000
_cell.angle_alpha   90.00
_cell.angle_beta   90.00
_cell.angle_gamma   90.00
#
_symmetry.space_group_name_H-M   'P 1'
#
loop_
_entity.id
_entity.type
_entity.pdbx_description
1 polymer ?
#
loop_
_entity_poly.entity_id
_entity_poly.type
_entity_poly.pdbx_seq_one_letter_code
_entity_poly.pdbx_strand_id
1 'polypeptide(L)'
;LLTNEVKMLKEEEERRTTQELANFPRIVLFCLITVELDSHGDIRERYLPQLLSSILTTVAEKNVASIDGQLLVRLLIVAKAILNEVNQSAVVMEAGLVTRKRGEAYEIVRYEELDSTEKPSTQGSAIKEQWRVENCLSSCQRLLAQICDWYCKERDKERLQAFYAISTLTREFADFPLYDLDTEEIRNMEYRKNHISNNYPVWLRALLSILSLDEWDASVNCKVNYHTAEIRITDMFARANALDLITYVYVRSISVAEQHAAMLRRQKRDSKERTTILLKPLLSEADLKRLDDDDIFKKAAKILWSYLDQSDKAYYHSTIARLLCLFHSRKPSEPSSDVEDLIVSNLTSTNRVSKLFMFFFFFFL
;
A
#
# COMPACT_ATOMS: atom_id res chain seq x y z
N LEU A 1 -30.84 39.37 20.32
CA LEU A 1 -30.64 38.48 21.48
C LEU A 1 -30.82 37.02 21.08
N LEU A 2 -32.00 36.59 20.62
CA LEU A 2 -32.25 35.24 20.07
C LEU A 2 -31.26 34.79 18.97
N THR A 3 -30.86 35.69 18.06
CA THR A 3 -29.88 35.41 17.00
C THR A 3 -28.46 35.19 17.52
N ASN A 4 -28.09 35.77 18.68
CA ASN A 4 -26.75 35.60 19.26
C ASN A 4 -26.67 34.31 20.09
N GLU A 5 -27.75 33.92 20.78
CA GLU A 5 -27.80 32.65 21.51
C GLU A 5 -27.79 31.45 20.57
N VAL A 6 -28.56 31.49 19.47
CA VAL A 6 -28.54 30.43 18.46
C VAL A 6 -27.15 30.31 17.80
N LYS A 7 -26.48 31.45 17.56
CA LYS A 7 -25.12 31.47 17.05
C LYS A 7 -24.12 30.85 18.05
N MET A 8 -24.20 31.21 19.33
CA MET A 8 -23.35 30.59 20.37
C MET A 8 -23.57 29.09 20.51
N LEU A 9 -24.83 28.62 20.47
CA LEU A 9 -25.14 27.20 20.57
C LEU A 9 -24.54 26.41 19.39
N LYS A 10 -24.61 26.98 18.18
CA LYS A 10 -24.03 26.38 16.99
C LYS A 10 -22.50 26.34 17.06
N GLU A 11 -21.85 27.42 17.50
CA GLU A 11 -20.40 27.48 17.68
C GLU A 11 -19.92 26.46 18.75
N GLU A 12 -20.69 26.30 19.83
CA GLU A 12 -20.42 25.33 20.88
C GLU A 12 -20.59 23.87 20.40
N GLU A 13 -21.59 23.59 19.58
CA GLU A 13 -21.81 22.28 18.96
C GLU A 13 -20.70 21.94 17.95
N GLU A 14 -20.28 22.89 17.11
CA GLU A 14 -19.15 22.74 16.18
C GLU A 14 -17.85 22.46 16.94
N ARG A 15 -17.62 23.14 18.06
CA ARG A 15 -16.46 22.93 18.93
C ARG A 15 -16.45 21.52 19.54
N ARG A 16 -17.59 21.05 20.05
CA ARG A 16 -17.72 19.69 20.59
C ARG A 16 -17.48 18.64 19.52
N THR A 17 -18.13 18.79 18.37
CA THR A 17 -17.98 17.87 17.23
C THR A 17 -16.53 17.77 16.79
N THR A 18 -15.82 18.90 16.72
CA THR A 18 -14.39 18.95 16.38
C THR A 18 -13.53 18.20 17.41
N GLN A 19 -13.82 18.38 18.70
CA GLN A 19 -13.11 17.71 19.78
C GLN A 19 -13.36 16.19 19.79
N GLU A 20 -14.60 15.76 19.53
CA GLU A 20 -14.96 14.35 19.41
C GLU A 20 -14.26 13.70 18.21
N LEU A 21 -14.25 14.36 17.05
CA LEU A 21 -13.53 13.88 15.86
C LEU A 21 -12.03 13.75 16.11
N ALA A 22 -11.42 14.71 16.83
CA ALA A 22 -10.00 14.64 17.18
C ALA A 22 -9.66 13.49 18.15
N ASN A 23 -10.62 13.13 19.01
CA ASN A 23 -10.47 12.05 20.00
C ASN A 23 -10.81 10.67 19.44
N PHE A 24 -11.66 10.59 18.41
CA PHE A 24 -12.10 9.33 17.82
C PHE A 24 -10.95 8.37 17.48
N PRO A 25 -9.88 8.77 16.78
CA PRO A 25 -8.76 7.87 16.49
C PRO A 25 -8.10 7.28 17.74
N ARG A 26 -8.01 8.09 18.81
CA ARG A 26 -7.37 7.67 20.08
C ARG A 26 -8.23 6.64 20.79
N ILE A 27 -9.54 6.84 20.80
CA ILE A 27 -10.49 5.91 21.42
C ILE A 27 -10.46 4.57 20.67
N VAL A 28 -10.50 4.60 19.34
CA VAL A 28 -10.44 3.35 18.55
C VAL A 28 -9.13 2.60 18.81
N LEU A 29 -7.98 3.27 18.76
CA LEU A 29 -6.69 2.62 19.06
C LEU A 29 -6.65 2.06 20.49
N PHE A 30 -7.16 2.80 21.48
CA PHE A 30 -7.25 2.32 22.85
C PHE A 30 -8.09 1.04 22.94
N CYS A 31 -9.24 1.00 22.27
CA CYS A 31 -10.10 -0.19 22.24
C CYS A 31 -9.39 -1.38 21.56
N LEU A 32 -8.71 -1.17 20.43
CA LEU A 32 -7.98 -2.25 19.74
C LEU A 32 -6.86 -2.84 20.61
N ILE A 33 -6.21 -2.03 21.44
CA ILE A 33 -5.09 -2.47 22.28
C ILE A 33 -5.57 -3.12 23.59
N THR A 34 -6.68 -2.63 24.16
CA THR A 34 -7.11 -2.99 25.52
C THR A 34 -8.15 -4.10 25.54
N VAL A 35 -8.95 -4.21 24.48
CA VAL A 35 -9.98 -5.26 24.40
C VAL A 35 -9.32 -6.54 23.90
N GLU A 36 -9.58 -7.66 24.59
CA GLU A 36 -9.21 -9.00 24.11
C GLU A 36 -10.07 -9.36 22.89
N LEU A 37 -9.69 -8.86 21.72
CA LEU A 37 -10.44 -9.09 20.48
C LEU A 37 -10.43 -10.58 20.08
N ASP A 38 -9.47 -11.36 20.59
CA ASP A 38 -9.38 -12.81 20.41
C ASP A 38 -10.62 -13.55 20.93
N SER A 39 -11.31 -13.03 21.96
CA SER A 39 -12.54 -13.63 22.48
C SER A 39 -13.80 -13.19 21.74
N HIS A 40 -13.70 -12.30 20.75
CA HIS A 40 -14.86 -11.68 20.09
C HIS A 40 -14.76 -11.75 18.55
N GLY A 41 -14.97 -12.96 18.00
CA GLY A 41 -14.92 -13.21 16.55
C GLY A 41 -15.87 -12.33 15.72
N ASP A 42 -17.04 -11.97 16.25
CA ASP A 42 -17.98 -11.07 15.58
C ASP A 42 -17.45 -9.63 15.41
N ILE A 43 -16.68 -9.16 16.39
CA ILE A 43 -16.00 -7.86 16.32
C ILE A 43 -14.97 -7.88 15.20
N ARG A 44 -14.14 -8.93 15.13
CA ARG A 44 -13.07 -9.04 14.13
C ARG A 44 -13.56 -9.30 12.71
N GLU A 45 -14.51 -10.20 12.51
CA GLU A 45 -14.97 -10.62 11.18
C GLU A 45 -15.99 -9.64 10.55
N ARG A 46 -16.73 -8.90 11.39
CA ARG A 46 -17.83 -8.05 10.93
C ARG A 46 -17.63 -6.58 11.24
N TYR A 47 -17.48 -6.22 12.51
CA TYR A 47 -17.53 -4.81 12.92
C TYR A 47 -16.25 -4.05 12.58
N LEU A 48 -15.07 -4.68 12.69
CA LEU A 48 -13.80 -4.08 12.31
C LEU A 48 -13.70 -3.80 10.80
N PRO A 49 -14.02 -4.74 9.88
CA PRO A 49 -14.07 -4.46 8.45
C PRO A 49 -15.08 -3.37 8.10
N GLN A 50 -16.24 -3.32 8.77
CA GLN A 50 -17.24 -2.26 8.59
C GLN A 50 -16.73 -0.89 9.05
N LEU A 51 -16.00 -0.84 10.16
CA LEU A 51 -15.37 0.38 10.66
C LEU A 51 -14.28 0.86 9.70
N LEU A 52 -13.41 -0.05 9.24
CA LEU A 52 -12.37 0.24 8.25
C LEU A 52 -12.99 0.81 6.97
N SER A 53 -14.02 0.14 6.43
CA SER A 53 -14.74 0.61 5.24
C SER A 53 -15.35 1.98 5.47
N SER A 54 -15.99 2.23 6.61
CA SER A 54 -16.59 3.52 6.94
C SER A 54 -15.55 4.64 7.00
N ILE A 55 -14.41 4.40 7.66
CA ILE A 55 -13.31 5.38 7.75
C ILE A 55 -12.78 5.69 6.34
N LEU A 56 -12.39 4.67 5.57
CA LEU A 56 -11.77 4.89 4.27
C LEU A 56 -12.74 5.55 3.27
N THR A 57 -13.99 5.10 3.21
CA THR A 57 -14.97 5.69 2.29
C THR A 57 -15.32 7.12 2.69
N THR A 58 -15.53 7.41 3.97
CA THR A 58 -15.85 8.78 4.43
C THR A 58 -14.70 9.74 4.13
N VAL A 59 -13.45 9.33 4.36
CA VAL A 59 -12.28 10.15 4.05
C VAL A 59 -12.10 10.28 2.54
N ALA A 60 -12.43 9.26 1.74
CA ALA A 60 -12.29 9.31 0.28
C ALA A 60 -13.35 10.16 -0.43
N GLU A 61 -14.54 10.24 0.18
CA GLU A 61 -15.65 11.08 -0.29
C GLU A 61 -15.47 12.54 0.09
N LYS A 62 -14.92 12.79 1.29
CA LYS A 62 -14.45 14.11 1.66
C LYS A 62 -13.18 14.44 0.86
N ASN A 63 -13.05 15.68 0.41
CA ASN A 63 -11.81 16.09 -0.24
C ASN A 63 -10.68 16.08 0.82
N VAL A 64 -9.61 15.32 0.58
CA VAL A 64 -8.44 15.24 1.49
C VAL A 64 -7.94 16.64 1.89
N ALA A 65 -7.99 17.61 0.99
CA ALA A 65 -7.56 18.99 1.24
C ALA A 65 -8.44 19.77 2.24
N SER A 66 -9.64 19.27 2.57
CA SER A 66 -10.56 19.89 3.54
C SER A 66 -10.52 19.24 4.92
N ILE A 67 -9.65 18.24 5.13
CA ILE A 67 -9.49 17.55 6.40
C ILE A 67 -8.19 18.07 7.04
N ASP A 68 -8.22 18.31 8.35
CA ASP A 68 -7.01 18.60 9.12
C ASP A 68 -5.96 17.48 8.91
N GLY A 69 -4.73 17.82 8.53
CA GLY A 69 -3.75 16.82 8.14
C GLY A 69 -3.32 15.91 9.29
N GLN A 70 -3.32 16.39 10.53
CA GLN A 70 -3.05 15.53 11.68
C GLN A 70 -4.19 14.55 11.92
N LEU A 71 -5.45 14.98 11.81
CA LEU A 71 -6.60 14.10 11.89
C LEU A 71 -6.56 13.04 10.78
N LEU A 72 -6.26 13.44 9.54
CA LEU A 72 -6.10 12.52 8.41
C LEU A 72 -5.04 11.45 8.69
N VAL A 73 -3.84 11.85 9.12
CA VAL A 73 -2.77 10.92 9.48
C VAL A 73 -3.22 9.93 10.57
N ARG A 74 -3.89 10.43 11.63
CA ARG A 74 -4.39 9.57 12.70
C ARG A 74 -5.45 8.59 12.22
N LEU A 75 -6.36 9.00 11.34
CA LEU A 75 -7.36 8.12 10.75
C LEU A 75 -6.72 7.02 9.89
N LEU A 76 -5.67 7.34 9.13
CA LEU A 76 -4.92 6.36 8.35
C LEU A 76 -4.17 5.36 9.24
N ILE A 77 -3.60 5.81 10.36
CA ILE A 77 -2.97 4.93 11.36
C ILE A 77 -4.00 3.98 11.99
N VAL A 78 -5.20 4.48 12.33
CA VAL A 78 -6.31 3.65 12.82
C VAL A 78 -6.72 2.62 11.77
N ALA A 79 -6.91 3.04 10.52
CA ALA A 79 -7.27 2.14 9.43
C ALA A 79 -6.25 1.01 9.27
N LYS A 80 -4.96 1.33 9.40
CA LYS A 80 -3.87 0.35 9.40
C LYS A 80 -3.98 -0.64 10.57
N ALA A 81 -4.18 -0.15 11.79
CA ALA A 81 -4.31 -0.99 12.97
C ALA A 81 -5.53 -1.95 12.85
N ILE A 82 -6.66 -1.44 12.35
CA ILE A 82 -7.85 -2.26 12.11
C ILE A 82 -7.56 -3.33 11.06
N LEU A 83 -6.92 -2.98 9.94
CA LEU A 83 -6.58 -3.95 8.89
C LEU A 83 -5.69 -5.08 9.42
N ASN A 84 -4.74 -4.77 10.30
CA ASN A 84 -3.85 -5.76 10.90
C ASN A 84 -4.61 -6.76 11.79
N GLU A 85 -5.57 -6.28 12.59
CA GLU A 85 -6.45 -7.15 13.39
C GLU A 85 -7.34 -8.04 12.50
N VAL A 86 -7.88 -7.49 11.41
CA VAL A 86 -8.67 -8.26 10.44
C VAL A 86 -7.81 -9.34 9.78
N ASN A 87 -6.56 -9.02 9.42
CA ASN A 87 -5.64 -9.98 8.82
C ASN A 87 -5.27 -11.12 9.77
N GLN A 88 -5.01 -10.82 11.05
CA GLN A 88 -4.75 -11.85 12.06
C GLN A 88 -5.95 -12.82 12.18
N SER A 89 -7.18 -12.30 12.12
CA SER A 89 -8.39 -13.14 12.13
C SER A 89 -8.45 -14.11 10.95
N ALA A 90 -8.13 -13.63 9.74
CA ALA A 90 -8.10 -14.46 8.53
C ALA A 90 -7.09 -15.62 8.67
N VAL A 91 -5.89 -15.34 9.19
CA VAL A 91 -4.85 -16.35 9.43
C VAL A 91 -5.30 -17.40 10.45
N VAL A 92 -5.98 -17.00 11.52
CA VAL A 92 -6.51 -17.92 12.54
C VAL A 92 -7.58 -18.84 11.96
N MET A 93 -8.46 -18.31 11.12
CA MET A 93 -9.47 -19.11 10.42
C MET A 93 -8.85 -20.11 9.43
N GLU A 94 -7.82 -19.70 8.68
CA GLU A 94 -7.07 -20.61 7.78
C GLU A 94 -6.36 -21.73 8.53
N ALA A 95 -5.92 -21.47 9.77
CA ALA A 95 -5.36 -22.49 10.66
C ALA A 95 -6.43 -23.45 11.24
N GLY A 96 -7.71 -23.26 10.90
CA GLY A 96 -8.81 -24.12 11.33
C GLY A 96 -9.22 -23.90 12.80
N LEU A 97 -8.98 -22.72 13.36
CA LEU A 97 -9.36 -22.35 14.72
C LEU A 97 -10.56 -21.41 14.69
N VAL A 98 -11.57 -21.66 15.53
CA VAL A 98 -12.79 -20.85 15.62
C VAL A 98 -13.14 -20.60 17.08
N THR A 99 -13.58 -19.37 17.38
CA THR A 99 -14.13 -19.04 18.69
C THR A 99 -15.58 -19.50 18.82
N ARG A 100 -15.84 -20.39 19.79
CA ARG A 100 -17.16 -20.87 20.18
C ARG A 100 -17.59 -20.19 21.49
N LYS A 101 -18.82 -19.68 21.53
CA LYS A 101 -19.41 -19.16 22.78
C LYS A 101 -20.07 -20.31 23.55
N ARG A 102 -19.62 -20.57 24.78
CA ARG A 102 -20.20 -21.57 25.69
C ARG A 102 -20.63 -20.88 26.99
N GLY A 103 -21.91 -20.50 27.07
CA GLY A 103 -22.42 -19.71 28.18
C GLY A 103 -21.93 -18.26 28.12
N GLU A 104 -21.27 -17.78 29.18
CA GLU A 104 -20.66 -16.44 29.27
C GLU A 104 -19.19 -16.40 28.84
N ALA A 105 -18.57 -17.55 28.59
CA ALA A 105 -17.17 -17.66 28.19
C ALA A 105 -17.03 -17.99 26.69
N TYR A 106 -15.93 -17.51 26.09
CA TYR A 106 -15.53 -17.84 24.73
C TYR A 106 -14.36 -18.82 24.78
N GLU A 107 -14.45 -19.90 24.02
CA GLU A 107 -13.43 -20.96 23.92
C GLU A 107 -12.93 -21.05 22.48
N ILE A 108 -11.62 -21.19 22.29
CA ILE A 108 -11.02 -21.41 20.97
C ILE A 108 -11.04 -22.91 20.70
N VAL A 109 -11.74 -23.32 19.66
CA VAL A 109 -12.02 -24.73 19.33
C VAL A 109 -11.54 -24.99 17.90
N ARG A 110 -11.07 -26.21 17.61
CA ARG A 110 -10.72 -26.57 16.22
C ARG A 110 -11.99 -26.75 15.40
N TYR A 111 -11.94 -26.35 14.13
CA TYR A 111 -13.08 -26.46 13.21
C TYR A 111 -13.61 -27.91 13.08
N GLU A 112 -12.72 -28.89 13.28
CA GLU A 112 -13.01 -30.32 13.28
C GLU A 112 -13.86 -30.77 14.49
N GLU A 113 -13.86 -30.01 15.59
CA GLU A 113 -14.55 -30.30 16.85
C GLU A 113 -15.95 -29.65 16.92
N LEU A 114 -16.37 -28.89 15.88
CA LEU A 114 -17.70 -28.29 15.76
C LEU A 114 -18.74 -29.29 15.20
N ASP A 115 -19.91 -29.33 15.84
CA ASP A 115 -21.05 -30.13 15.37
C ASP A 115 -21.53 -29.65 13.99
N SER A 116 -22.09 -30.56 13.18
CA SER A 116 -22.56 -30.25 11.81
C SER A 116 -23.62 -29.16 11.73
N THR A 117 -24.34 -28.88 12.81
CA THR A 117 -25.32 -27.79 12.95
C THR A 117 -24.70 -26.46 13.37
N GLU A 118 -23.48 -26.45 13.89
CA GLU A 118 -22.74 -25.24 14.30
C GLU A 118 -21.76 -24.75 13.22
N LYS A 119 -21.57 -25.52 12.14
CA LYS A 119 -20.75 -25.12 10.99
C LYS A 119 -21.49 -24.03 10.20
N PRO A 120 -21.01 -22.77 10.19
CA PRO A 120 -21.56 -21.76 9.30
C PRO A 120 -21.39 -22.21 7.83
N SER A 121 -22.26 -21.77 6.93
CA SER A 121 -22.09 -21.98 5.49
C SER A 121 -20.84 -21.22 5.01
N THR A 122 -19.69 -21.88 5.12
CA THR A 122 -18.34 -21.29 5.13
C THR A 122 -18.02 -20.52 3.86
N GLN A 123 -18.53 -20.99 2.71
CA GLN A 123 -18.24 -20.41 1.42
C GLN A 123 -18.94 -19.03 1.21
N GLY A 124 -20.20 -18.89 1.64
CA GLY A 124 -20.95 -17.65 1.47
C GLY A 124 -20.51 -16.52 2.42
N SER A 125 -19.94 -16.87 3.57
CA SER A 125 -19.37 -15.91 4.53
C SER A 125 -18.01 -15.40 4.06
N ALA A 126 -17.12 -16.31 3.63
CA ALA A 126 -15.78 -15.96 3.14
C ALA A 126 -15.82 -15.04 1.91
N ILE A 127 -16.72 -15.31 0.94
CA ILE A 127 -16.90 -14.44 -0.24
C ILE A 127 -17.32 -13.02 0.18
N LYS A 128 -18.26 -12.91 1.13
CA LYS A 128 -18.73 -11.61 1.63
C LYS A 128 -17.66 -10.86 2.40
N GLU A 129 -16.83 -11.56 3.17
CA GLU A 129 -15.72 -10.99 3.90
C GLU A 129 -14.64 -10.45 2.95
N GLN A 130 -14.22 -11.26 1.98
CA GLN A 130 -13.27 -10.82 0.96
C GLN A 130 -13.77 -9.58 0.21
N TRP A 131 -15.04 -9.57 -0.21
CA TRP A 131 -15.62 -8.42 -0.90
C TRP A 131 -15.58 -7.13 -0.06
N ARG A 132 -15.72 -7.22 1.28
CA ARG A 132 -15.57 -6.06 2.16
C ARG A 132 -14.14 -5.54 2.16
N VAL A 133 -13.15 -6.43 2.23
CA VAL A 133 -11.73 -6.04 2.22
C VAL A 133 -11.34 -5.46 0.85
N GLU A 134 -11.83 -6.03 -0.25
CA GLU A 134 -11.62 -5.47 -1.60
C GLU A 134 -12.21 -4.07 -1.76
N ASN A 135 -13.40 -3.81 -1.20
CA ASN A 135 -13.96 -2.46 -1.16
C ASN A 135 -13.09 -1.50 -0.33
N CYS A 136 -12.56 -1.96 0.81
CA CYS A 136 -11.62 -1.18 1.60
C CYS A 136 -10.35 -0.85 0.80
N LEU A 137 -9.81 -1.82 0.06
CA LEU A 137 -8.67 -1.62 -0.84
C LEU A 137 -8.98 -0.59 -1.92
N SER A 138 -10.14 -0.66 -2.56
CA SER A 138 -10.58 0.31 -3.57
C SER A 138 -10.65 1.73 -3.00
N SER A 139 -11.24 1.90 -1.81
CA SER A 139 -11.25 3.19 -1.10
C SER A 139 -9.84 3.65 -0.71
N CYS A 140 -8.96 2.74 -0.28
CA CYS A 140 -7.56 3.03 0.02
C CYS A 140 -6.78 3.51 -1.22
N GLN A 141 -6.96 2.85 -2.37
CA GLN A 141 -6.34 3.26 -3.64
C GLN A 141 -6.83 4.63 -4.10
N ARG A 142 -8.13 4.91 -3.95
CA ARG A 142 -8.70 6.23 -4.23
C ARG A 142 -8.11 7.31 -3.32
N LEU A 143 -7.96 7.01 -2.02
CA LEU A 143 -7.32 7.92 -1.07
C LEU A 143 -5.84 8.16 -1.38
N LEU A 144 -5.10 7.11 -1.74
CA LEU A 144 -3.72 7.22 -2.16
C LEU A 144 -3.59 8.19 -3.33
N ALA A 145 -4.44 8.06 -4.36
CA ALA A 145 -4.44 8.99 -5.48
C ALA A 145 -4.69 10.44 -5.04
N GLN A 146 -5.71 10.67 -4.20
CA GLN A 146 -6.02 12.02 -3.71
C GLN A 146 -4.90 12.64 -2.88
N ILE A 147 -4.26 11.85 -2.01
CA ILE A 147 -3.13 12.32 -1.19
C ILE A 147 -1.91 12.61 -2.06
N CYS A 148 -1.64 11.80 -3.08
CA CYS A 148 -0.57 12.07 -4.03
C CYS A 148 -0.83 13.39 -4.78
N ASP A 149 -2.04 13.58 -5.32
CA ASP A 149 -2.41 14.83 -6.01
C ASP A 149 -2.37 16.04 -5.06
N TRP A 150 -2.79 15.86 -3.80
CA TRP A 150 -2.71 16.90 -2.78
C TRP A 150 -1.27 17.27 -2.44
N TYR A 151 -0.38 16.29 -2.29
CA TYR A 151 1.05 16.50 -2.08
C TYR A 151 1.71 17.21 -3.28
N CYS A 152 1.38 16.80 -4.52
CA CYS A 152 1.93 17.42 -5.73
C CYS A 152 1.53 18.89 -5.90
N LYS A 153 0.39 19.34 -5.33
CA LYS A 153 0.00 20.76 -5.35
C LYS A 153 0.88 21.64 -4.46
N GLU A 154 1.38 21.10 -3.34
CA GLU A 154 2.26 21.83 -2.42
C GLU A 154 3.09 20.82 -1.63
N ARG A 155 4.41 20.82 -1.85
CA ARG A 155 5.31 19.82 -1.27
C ARG A 155 5.78 20.24 0.12
N ASP A 156 4.91 20.08 1.10
CA ASP A 156 5.18 20.41 2.50
C ASP A 156 5.32 19.16 3.40
N LYS A 157 5.70 19.38 4.66
CA LYS A 157 5.94 18.31 5.65
C LYS A 157 4.66 17.64 6.14
N GLU A 158 3.55 18.36 6.24
CA GLU A 158 2.27 17.83 6.71
C GLU A 158 1.68 16.85 5.69
N ARG A 159 1.69 17.22 4.41
CA ARG A 159 1.26 16.37 3.30
C ARG A 159 2.16 15.16 3.13
N LEU A 160 3.46 15.31 3.37
CA LEU A 160 4.40 14.18 3.38
C LEU A 160 4.04 13.15 4.47
N GLN A 161 3.65 13.60 5.67
CA GLN A 161 3.21 12.68 6.73
C GLN A 161 1.94 11.92 6.33
N ALA A 162 0.97 12.58 5.72
CA ALA A 162 -0.22 11.92 5.17
C ALA A 162 0.17 10.90 4.09
N PHE A 163 1.08 11.27 3.18
CA PHE A 163 1.59 10.38 2.13
C PHE A 163 2.28 9.14 2.70
N TYR A 164 3.10 9.26 3.75
CA TYR A 164 3.69 8.12 4.44
C TYR A 164 2.65 7.21 5.09
N ALA A 165 1.65 7.79 5.75
CA ALA A 165 0.61 7.01 6.40
C ALA A 165 -0.20 6.18 5.38
N ILE A 166 -0.62 6.78 4.26
CA ILE A 166 -1.37 6.05 3.21
C ILE A 166 -0.49 5.04 2.47
N SER A 167 0.81 5.35 2.28
CA SER A 167 1.75 4.40 1.66
C SER A 167 1.95 3.16 2.52
N THR A 168 2.06 3.37 3.83
CA THR A 168 2.16 2.27 4.80
C THR A 168 0.89 1.42 4.79
N LEU A 169 -0.29 2.04 4.83
CA LEU A 169 -1.56 1.32 4.74
C LEU A 169 -1.68 0.52 3.43
N THR A 170 -1.28 1.11 2.31
CA THR A 170 -1.29 0.44 1.00
C THR A 170 -0.37 -0.78 0.98
N ARG A 171 0.79 -0.70 1.66
CA ARG A 171 1.69 -1.84 1.83
C ARG A 171 1.03 -2.98 2.61
N GLU A 172 0.36 -2.67 3.73
CA GLU A 172 -0.36 -3.70 4.50
C GLU A 172 -1.46 -4.38 3.66
N PHE A 173 -2.16 -3.62 2.82
CA PHE A 173 -3.11 -4.22 1.86
C PHE A 173 -2.43 -5.11 0.81
N ALA A 174 -1.19 -4.81 0.41
CA ALA A 174 -0.42 -5.64 -0.53
C ALA A 174 0.04 -6.97 0.10
N ASP A 175 0.02 -7.06 1.42
CA ASP A 175 0.32 -8.28 2.18
C ASP A 175 -0.94 -9.04 2.61
N PHE A 176 -2.11 -8.44 2.47
CA PHE A 176 -3.38 -9.07 2.78
C PHE A 176 -3.70 -10.18 1.75
N PRO A 177 -4.05 -11.41 2.19
CA PRO A 177 -4.33 -12.52 1.28
C PRO A 177 -5.71 -12.34 0.62
N LEU A 178 -5.75 -11.64 -0.51
CA LEU A 178 -6.92 -11.58 -1.38
C LEU A 178 -6.88 -12.76 -2.34
N TYR A 179 -8.01 -13.44 -2.54
CA TYR A 179 -8.07 -14.64 -3.37
C TYR A 179 -8.67 -14.37 -4.76
N ASP A 180 -8.15 -15.01 -5.79
CA ASP A 180 -8.78 -15.02 -7.11
C ASP A 180 -9.92 -16.05 -7.09
N LEU A 181 -11.09 -15.59 -6.65
CA LEU A 181 -12.29 -16.41 -6.59
C LEU A 181 -12.89 -16.49 -7.99
N ASP A 182 -12.56 -17.56 -8.71
CA ASP A 182 -13.18 -17.95 -9.99
C ASP A 182 -14.70 -18.13 -9.84
N THR A 183 -15.42 -17.02 -9.83
CA THR A 183 -16.87 -16.97 -9.76
C THR A 183 -17.36 -16.52 -11.13
N GLU A 184 -17.78 -17.50 -11.94
CA GLU A 184 -18.38 -17.24 -13.26
C GLU A 184 -19.57 -16.25 -13.19
N GLU A 185 -20.23 -16.14 -12.03
CA GLU A 185 -21.29 -15.16 -11.79
C GLU A 185 -20.79 -13.71 -11.67
N ILE A 186 -19.56 -13.48 -11.17
CA ILE A 186 -18.97 -12.14 -11.02
C ILE A 186 -18.31 -11.67 -12.32
N ARG A 187 -17.76 -12.60 -13.11
CA ARG A 187 -17.24 -12.31 -14.47
C ARG A 187 -18.31 -11.59 -15.30
N ASN A 188 -19.58 -11.97 -15.22
CA ASN A 188 -20.63 -11.33 -16.02
C ASN A 188 -20.92 -9.86 -15.64
N MET A 189 -20.58 -9.40 -14.43
CA MET A 189 -20.65 -7.97 -14.06
C MET A 189 -19.37 -7.21 -14.42
N GLU A 190 -18.19 -7.83 -14.27
CA GLU A 190 -16.89 -7.18 -14.54
C GLU A 190 -16.51 -7.17 -16.03
N TYR A 191 -16.99 -8.12 -16.84
CA TYR A 191 -16.75 -8.15 -18.28
C TYR A 191 -17.35 -6.94 -19.03
N ARG A 192 -18.23 -6.16 -18.40
CA ARG A 192 -18.71 -4.87 -18.94
C ARG A 192 -17.78 -3.68 -18.66
N LYS A 193 -16.69 -3.85 -17.90
CA LYS A 193 -15.72 -2.80 -17.57
C LYS A 193 -14.27 -3.08 -17.97
N ASN A 194 -13.94 -4.28 -18.45
CA ASN A 194 -12.64 -4.59 -19.02
C ASN A 194 -12.50 -4.04 -20.45
N HIS A 195 -12.63 -2.72 -20.60
CA HIS A 195 -11.78 -2.07 -21.59
C HIS A 195 -10.36 -2.18 -21.05
N ILE A 196 -9.47 -2.84 -21.79
CA ILE A 196 -8.02 -2.77 -21.56
C ILE A 196 -7.66 -1.29 -21.62
N SER A 197 -7.62 -0.66 -20.45
CA SER A 197 -7.18 0.72 -20.30
C SER A 197 -5.70 0.70 -20.65
N ASN A 198 -5.32 1.41 -21.72
CA ASN A 198 -3.91 1.68 -22.03
C ASN A 198 -3.20 2.49 -20.93
N ASN A 199 -3.94 2.97 -19.94
CA ASN A 199 -3.40 3.79 -18.87
C ASN A 199 -3.28 3.00 -17.57
N TYR A 200 -2.27 3.36 -16.76
CA TYR A 200 -2.11 2.86 -15.40
C TYR A 200 -3.35 3.14 -14.53
N PRO A 201 -3.60 2.28 -13.52
CA PRO A 201 -4.54 2.56 -12.44
C PRO A 201 -4.31 3.96 -11.86
N VAL A 202 -5.38 4.65 -11.48
CA VAL A 202 -5.33 6.05 -11.06
C VAL A 202 -4.35 6.27 -9.90
N TRP A 203 -4.35 5.36 -8.93
CA TRP A 203 -3.44 5.40 -7.78
C TRP A 203 -1.97 5.25 -8.18
N LEU A 204 -1.66 4.35 -9.13
CA LEU A 204 -0.30 4.15 -9.62
C LEU A 204 0.17 5.35 -10.43
N ARG A 205 -0.71 5.93 -11.26
CA ARG A 205 -0.41 7.15 -12.00
C ARG A 205 -0.10 8.32 -11.06
N ALA A 206 -0.84 8.44 -9.96
CA ALA A 206 -0.60 9.47 -8.96
C ALA A 206 0.73 9.25 -8.20
N LEU A 207 1.14 8.01 -7.94
CA LEU A 207 2.49 7.73 -7.42
C LEU A 207 3.58 8.12 -8.43
N LEU A 208 3.38 7.80 -9.72
CA LEU A 208 4.31 8.19 -10.78
C LEU A 208 4.39 9.72 -10.94
N SER A 209 3.31 10.46 -10.66
CA SER A 209 3.33 11.92 -10.66
C SER A 209 4.10 12.53 -9.49
N ILE A 210 4.21 11.84 -8.33
CA ILE A 210 5.12 12.26 -7.26
C ILE A 210 6.57 12.19 -7.73
N LEU A 211 6.92 11.12 -8.45
CA LEU A 211 8.27 10.91 -8.97
C LEU A 211 8.66 11.99 -9.96
N SER A 212 7.77 12.35 -10.89
CA SER A 212 8.04 13.25 -12.02
C SER A 212 9.43 13.01 -12.62
N LEU A 213 9.71 11.78 -13.09
CA LEU A 213 11.08 11.33 -13.42
C LEU A 213 11.85 12.31 -14.31
N ASP A 214 11.21 12.88 -15.34
CA ASP A 214 11.85 13.83 -16.25
C ASP A 214 12.21 15.15 -15.56
N GLU A 215 11.32 15.68 -14.72
CA GLU A 215 11.58 16.88 -13.92
C GLU A 215 12.62 16.62 -12.82
N TRP A 216 12.63 15.40 -12.27
CA TRP A 216 13.59 14.98 -11.27
C TRP A 216 15.00 14.89 -11.86
N ASP A 217 15.16 14.24 -13.02
CA ASP A 217 16.44 14.17 -13.69
C ASP A 217 16.96 15.58 -14.03
N ALA A 218 16.10 16.44 -14.56
CA ALA A 218 16.44 17.83 -14.85
C ALA A 218 16.87 18.61 -13.58
N SER A 219 16.19 18.41 -12.45
CA SER A 219 16.50 19.12 -11.20
C SER A 219 17.81 18.67 -10.56
N VAL A 220 18.19 17.41 -10.72
CA VAL A 220 19.43 16.85 -10.17
C VAL A 220 20.65 17.32 -10.93
N ASN A 221 20.49 17.52 -12.24
CA ASN A 221 21.54 17.97 -13.15
C ASN A 221 21.63 19.51 -13.25
N CYS A 222 20.61 20.24 -12.78
CA CYS A 222 20.62 21.71 -12.76
C CYS A 222 21.38 22.26 -11.53
N LYS A 223 22.36 23.15 -11.76
CA LYS A 223 23.13 23.83 -10.71
C LYS A 223 22.39 25.00 -10.05
N VAL A 224 21.27 25.44 -10.61
CA VAL A 224 20.49 26.59 -10.14
C VAL A 224 19.25 26.06 -9.42
N ASN A 225 19.24 26.16 -8.09
CA ASN A 225 18.18 25.59 -7.27
C ASN A 225 17.35 26.70 -6.62
N TYR A 226 16.13 26.92 -7.13
CA TYR A 226 15.20 27.94 -6.60
C TYR A 226 14.41 27.48 -5.36
N HIS A 227 14.52 26.21 -4.96
CA HIS A 227 13.80 25.65 -3.82
C HIS A 227 14.55 25.87 -2.50
N THR A 228 13.82 26.09 -1.40
CA THR A 228 14.41 26.11 -0.05
C THR A 228 14.98 24.73 0.32
N ALA A 229 15.98 24.67 1.19
CA ALA A 229 16.63 23.41 1.58
C ALA A 229 15.66 22.41 2.20
N GLU A 230 14.68 22.88 2.98
CA GLU A 230 13.65 22.05 3.61
C GLU A 230 12.75 21.36 2.58
N ILE A 231 12.27 22.09 1.57
CA ILE A 231 11.42 21.53 0.50
C ILE A 231 12.17 20.47 -0.30
N ARG A 232 13.49 20.65 -0.54
CA ARG A 232 14.30 19.64 -1.25
C ARG A 232 14.44 18.34 -0.46
N ILE A 233 14.56 18.45 0.86
CA ILE A 233 14.67 17.29 1.75
C ILE A 233 13.35 16.52 1.77
N THR A 234 12.23 17.21 2.00
CA THR A 234 10.91 16.58 2.01
C THR A 234 10.57 15.93 0.67
N ASP A 235 10.93 16.58 -0.45
CA ASP A 235 10.68 16.08 -1.80
C ASP A 235 11.45 14.79 -2.12
N MET A 236 12.75 14.75 -1.81
CA MET A 236 13.56 13.54 -2.00
C MET A 236 12.99 12.35 -1.23
N PHE A 237 12.55 12.60 0.00
CA PHE A 237 11.96 11.59 0.86
C PHE A 237 10.58 11.10 0.38
N ALA A 238 9.76 11.99 -0.17
CA ALA A 238 8.51 11.61 -0.83
C ALA A 238 8.78 10.70 -2.04
N ARG A 239 9.72 11.10 -2.90
CA ARG A 239 10.10 10.31 -4.09
C ARG A 239 10.68 8.95 -3.71
N ALA A 240 11.53 8.89 -2.69
CA ALA A 240 12.04 7.63 -2.15
C ALA A 240 10.92 6.71 -1.66
N ASN A 241 9.97 7.22 -0.89
CA ASN A 241 8.84 6.42 -0.41
C ASN A 241 7.89 5.98 -1.54
N ALA A 242 7.68 6.82 -2.56
CA ALA A 242 6.92 6.43 -3.75
C ALA A 242 7.62 5.28 -4.51
N LEU A 243 8.94 5.37 -4.72
CA LEU A 243 9.73 4.30 -5.34
C LEU A 243 9.68 3.02 -4.51
N ASP A 244 9.80 3.11 -3.19
CA ASP A 244 9.67 1.95 -2.29
C ASP A 244 8.31 1.28 -2.44
N LEU A 245 7.22 2.04 -2.42
CA LEU A 245 5.88 1.49 -2.52
C LEU A 245 5.63 0.84 -3.89
N ILE A 246 6.01 1.53 -4.98
CA ILE A 246 5.88 0.99 -6.34
C ILE A 246 6.66 -0.32 -6.45
N THR A 247 7.92 -0.33 -6.01
CA THR A 247 8.76 -1.53 -6.10
C THR A 247 8.23 -2.66 -5.24
N TYR A 248 7.73 -2.35 -4.03
CA TYR A 248 7.13 -3.33 -3.15
C TYR A 248 5.93 -4.02 -3.81
N VAL A 249 4.97 -3.23 -4.28
CA VAL A 249 3.75 -3.77 -4.92
C VAL A 249 4.08 -4.51 -6.21
N TYR A 250 5.08 -4.02 -6.97
CA TYR A 250 5.58 -4.68 -8.17
C TYR A 250 6.14 -6.08 -7.87
N VAL A 251 7.08 -6.19 -6.92
CA VAL A 251 7.72 -7.48 -6.56
C VAL A 251 6.68 -8.47 -6.03
N ARG A 252 5.75 -8.00 -5.18
CA ARG A 252 4.66 -8.84 -4.66
C ARG A 252 3.76 -9.35 -5.78
N SER A 253 3.37 -8.47 -6.71
CA SER A 253 2.48 -8.84 -7.82
C SER A 253 3.15 -9.77 -8.82
N ILE A 254 4.45 -9.60 -9.11
CA ILE A 254 5.22 -10.56 -9.92
C ILE A 254 5.29 -11.91 -9.24
N SER A 255 5.58 -11.96 -7.93
CA SER A 255 5.66 -13.23 -7.22
C SER A 255 4.34 -14.01 -7.30
N VAL A 256 3.20 -13.33 -7.23
CA VAL A 256 1.87 -13.94 -7.39
C VAL A 256 1.67 -14.40 -8.86
N ALA A 257 2.01 -13.57 -9.85
CA ALA A 257 1.90 -13.95 -11.26
C ALA A 257 2.78 -15.16 -11.62
N GLU A 258 3.99 -15.25 -11.08
CA GLU A 258 4.88 -16.42 -11.25
C GLU A 258 4.29 -17.69 -10.62
N GLN A 259 3.64 -17.56 -9.46
CA GLN A 259 2.90 -18.67 -8.83
C GLN A 259 1.74 -19.13 -9.73
N HIS A 260 0.99 -18.20 -10.32
CA HIS A 260 -0.10 -18.51 -11.25
C HIS A 260 0.42 -19.27 -12.47
N ALA A 261 1.49 -18.76 -13.09
CA ALA A 261 2.13 -19.39 -14.25
C ALA A 261 2.69 -20.79 -13.92
N ALA A 262 3.30 -20.97 -12.75
CA ALA A 262 3.79 -22.27 -12.29
C ALA A 262 2.65 -23.26 -12.07
N MET A 263 1.51 -22.81 -11.53
CA MET A 263 0.34 -23.63 -11.29
C MET A 263 -0.33 -24.08 -12.60
N LEU A 264 -0.52 -23.16 -13.55
CA LEU A 264 -1.04 -23.48 -14.89
C LEU A 264 -0.15 -24.50 -15.62
N ARG A 265 1.18 -24.42 -15.45
CA ARG A 265 2.12 -25.42 -16.00
C ARG A 265 1.96 -26.79 -15.34
N ARG A 266 1.62 -26.86 -14.06
CA ARG A 266 1.38 -28.11 -13.32
C ARG A 266 0.04 -28.76 -13.70
N GLN A 267 -1.04 -27.97 -13.81
CA GLN A 267 -2.34 -28.47 -14.26
C GLN A 267 -2.29 -29.08 -15.66
N LYS A 268 -1.48 -28.54 -16.58
CA LYS A 268 -1.26 -29.14 -17.90
C LYS A 268 -0.56 -30.51 -17.85
N ARG A 269 0.10 -30.86 -16.74
CA ARG A 269 0.86 -32.11 -16.57
C ARG A 269 0.12 -33.17 -15.75
N ASP A 270 -0.70 -32.75 -14.79
CA ASP A 270 -1.49 -33.64 -13.92
C ASP A 270 -2.99 -33.51 -14.20
N SER A 271 -3.65 -34.60 -14.57
CA SER A 271 -5.10 -34.66 -14.84
C SER A 271 -5.98 -34.72 -13.59
N LYS A 272 -5.41 -34.50 -12.39
CA LYS A 272 -6.16 -34.49 -11.13
C LYS A 272 -6.63 -33.09 -10.83
N GLU A 273 -7.96 -32.89 -10.80
CA GLU A 273 -8.57 -31.66 -10.32
C GLU A 273 -8.14 -31.41 -8.87
N ARG A 274 -7.21 -30.48 -8.68
CA ARG A 274 -6.88 -29.89 -7.39
C ARG A 274 -7.36 -28.45 -7.41
N THR A 275 -8.38 -28.15 -6.61
CA THR A 275 -8.82 -26.78 -6.36
C THR A 275 -7.71 -26.05 -5.62
N THR A 276 -6.90 -25.29 -6.36
CA THR A 276 -5.84 -24.46 -5.78
C THR A 276 -6.36 -23.04 -5.74
N ILE A 277 -6.55 -22.49 -4.54
CA ILE A 277 -6.98 -21.10 -4.37
C ILE A 277 -5.76 -20.22 -4.63
N LEU A 278 -5.86 -19.35 -5.63
CA LEU A 278 -4.81 -18.42 -6.02
C LEU A 278 -4.98 -17.07 -5.31
N LEU A 279 -3.87 -16.35 -5.13
CA LEU A 279 -3.92 -14.99 -4.61
C LEU A 279 -4.20 -14.00 -5.75
N LYS A 280 -4.83 -12.88 -5.44
CA LYS A 280 -5.09 -11.80 -6.39
C LYS A 280 -3.97 -10.76 -6.31
N PRO A 281 -3.20 -10.53 -7.39
CA PRO A 281 -2.16 -9.49 -7.37
C PRO A 281 -2.78 -8.09 -7.39
N LEU A 282 -2.12 -7.12 -6.75
CA LEU A 282 -2.56 -5.72 -6.75
C LEU A 282 -2.33 -5.03 -8.11
N LEU A 283 -1.32 -5.48 -8.86
CA LEU A 283 -1.06 -5.06 -10.24
C LEU A 283 -1.38 -6.19 -11.20
N SER A 284 -2.05 -5.85 -12.29
CA SER A 284 -2.28 -6.79 -13.37
C SER A 284 -0.97 -7.11 -14.11
N GLU A 285 -0.88 -8.25 -14.79
CA GLU A 285 0.26 -8.58 -15.66
C GLU A 285 0.49 -7.49 -16.73
N ALA A 286 -0.58 -6.87 -17.22
CA ALA A 286 -0.49 -5.76 -18.19
C ALA A 286 0.18 -4.52 -17.59
N ASP A 287 -0.12 -4.17 -16.34
CA ASP A 287 0.50 -3.03 -15.66
C ASP A 287 1.97 -3.32 -15.29
N LEU A 288 2.28 -4.55 -14.88
CA LEU A 288 3.65 -5.00 -14.63
C LEU A 288 4.51 -4.89 -15.88
N LYS A 289 4.01 -5.40 -17.01
CA LYS A 289 4.68 -5.28 -18.30
C LYS A 289 4.86 -3.81 -18.69
N ARG A 290 3.84 -2.96 -18.50
CA ARG A 290 3.93 -1.54 -18.84
C ARG A 290 5.00 -0.81 -18.01
N LEU A 291 5.13 -1.13 -16.71
CA LEU A 291 6.19 -0.55 -15.86
C LEU A 291 7.59 -0.89 -16.36
N ASP A 292 7.77 -2.08 -16.93
CA ASP A 292 9.02 -2.49 -17.58
C ASP A 292 9.20 -1.80 -18.94
N ASP A 293 8.17 -1.79 -19.80
CA ASP A 293 8.21 -1.16 -21.13
C ASP A 293 8.48 0.36 -21.04
N ASP A 294 8.00 1.03 -19.99
CA ASP A 294 8.21 2.46 -19.74
C ASP A 294 9.58 2.79 -19.11
N ASP A 295 10.41 1.77 -18.84
CA ASP A 295 11.75 1.88 -18.23
C ASP A 295 11.73 2.63 -16.87
N ILE A 296 10.64 2.53 -16.08
CA ILE A 296 10.45 3.32 -14.86
C ILE A 296 11.60 3.12 -13.87
N PHE A 297 11.95 1.86 -13.60
CA PHE A 297 13.01 1.51 -12.63
C PHE A 297 14.40 1.87 -13.14
N LYS A 298 14.67 1.69 -14.44
CA LYS A 298 15.93 2.06 -15.09
C LYS A 298 16.17 3.56 -15.09
N LYS A 299 15.13 4.36 -15.39
CA LYS A 299 15.17 5.83 -15.30
C LYS A 299 15.42 6.28 -13.86
N ALA A 300 14.67 5.73 -12.90
CA ALA A 300 14.85 6.03 -11.48
C ALA A 300 16.25 5.66 -10.98
N ALA A 301 16.79 4.49 -11.37
CA ALA A 301 18.13 4.05 -11.01
C ALA A 301 19.21 5.05 -11.49
N LYS A 302 19.10 5.54 -12.73
CA LYS A 302 20.02 6.55 -13.27
C LYS A 302 19.99 7.87 -12.49
N ILE A 303 18.81 8.34 -12.12
CA ILE A 303 18.64 9.56 -11.33
C ILE A 303 19.24 9.35 -9.94
N LEU A 304 18.90 8.25 -9.26
CA LEU A 304 19.45 7.90 -7.96
C LEU A 304 20.98 7.79 -8.00
N TRP A 305 21.51 7.23 -9.08
CA TRP A 305 22.94 7.10 -9.30
C TRP A 305 23.66 8.46 -9.34
N SER A 306 23.09 9.45 -10.04
CA SER A 306 23.71 10.77 -10.17
C SER A 306 23.77 11.57 -8.86
N TYR A 307 22.99 11.20 -7.85
CA TYR A 307 23.14 11.75 -6.48
C TYR A 307 24.40 11.24 -5.77
N LEU A 308 24.85 10.01 -6.06
CA LEU A 308 26.04 9.44 -5.40
C LEU A 308 27.32 10.15 -5.85
N ASP A 309 27.36 10.68 -7.07
CA ASP A 309 28.48 11.49 -7.58
C ASP A 309 28.56 12.89 -6.95
N GLN A 310 27.54 13.31 -6.19
CA GLN A 310 27.41 14.67 -5.64
C GLN A 310 27.65 14.69 -4.12
N SER A 311 28.79 15.24 -3.69
CA SER A 311 29.21 15.25 -2.28
C SER A 311 28.33 16.14 -1.38
N ASP A 312 27.70 17.17 -1.94
CA ASP A 312 26.74 18.04 -1.25
C ASP A 312 25.40 17.34 -0.95
N LYS A 313 25.20 16.14 -1.51
CA LYS A 313 23.99 15.32 -1.34
C LYS A 313 24.23 14.06 -0.50
N ALA A 314 25.36 14.00 0.22
CA ALA A 314 25.77 12.85 1.05
C ALA A 314 24.70 12.41 2.06
N TYR A 315 23.89 13.33 2.57
CA TYR A 315 22.78 13.03 3.49
C TYR A 315 21.76 12.02 2.92
N TYR A 316 21.60 11.94 1.59
CA TYR A 316 20.67 10.99 0.95
C TYR A 316 21.31 9.65 0.58
N HIS A 317 22.65 9.52 0.64
CA HIS A 317 23.37 8.38 0.09
C HIS A 317 22.90 7.05 0.68
N SER A 318 22.61 6.98 1.98
CA SER A 318 22.08 5.76 2.63
C SER A 318 20.69 5.37 2.11
N THR A 319 19.81 6.34 1.85
CA THR A 319 18.48 6.06 1.29
C THR A 319 18.58 5.60 -0.17
N ILE A 320 19.41 6.29 -0.95
CA ILE A 320 19.67 6.00 -2.37
C ILE A 320 20.24 4.60 -2.54
N ALA A 321 21.26 4.28 -1.75
CA ALA A 321 21.85 2.97 -1.63
C ALA A 321 20.82 1.86 -1.45
N ARG A 322 19.98 2.00 -0.43
CA ARG A 322 18.92 1.03 -0.13
C ARG A 322 17.95 0.86 -1.30
N LEU A 323 17.58 1.95 -1.98
CA LEU A 323 16.72 1.91 -3.17
C LEU A 323 17.39 1.20 -4.36
N LEU A 324 18.68 1.46 -4.60
CA LEU A 324 19.44 0.78 -5.66
C LEU A 324 19.57 -0.73 -5.37
N CYS A 325 19.82 -1.12 -4.11
CA CYS A 325 19.80 -2.53 -3.71
C CYS A 325 18.42 -3.17 -3.92
N LEU A 326 17.34 -2.43 -3.61
CA LEU A 326 15.97 -2.88 -3.84
C LEU A 326 15.68 -3.08 -5.34
N PHE A 327 16.11 -2.15 -6.19
CA PHE A 327 15.95 -2.25 -7.64
C PHE A 327 16.77 -3.41 -8.22
N HIS A 328 17.98 -3.62 -7.72
CA HIS A 328 18.80 -4.78 -8.10
C HIS A 328 18.11 -6.10 -7.76
N SER A 329 17.48 -6.18 -6.59
CA SER A 329 16.80 -7.40 -6.11
C SER A 329 15.38 -7.60 -6.64
N ARG A 330 14.87 -6.69 -7.50
CA ARG A 330 13.47 -6.64 -7.96
C ARG A 330 13.06 -7.88 -8.76
N LYS A 331 13.98 -8.45 -9.55
CA LYS A 331 13.74 -9.60 -10.41
C LYS A 331 14.88 -10.62 -10.26
N PRO A 332 14.87 -11.44 -9.20
CA PRO A 332 15.97 -12.36 -8.91
C PRO A 332 16.13 -13.49 -9.95
N SER A 333 15.12 -13.69 -10.80
CA SER A 333 15.15 -14.66 -11.90
C SER A 333 15.84 -14.15 -13.16
N GLU A 334 16.06 -12.84 -13.28
CA GLU A 334 16.80 -12.25 -14.41
C GLU A 334 18.31 -12.34 -14.20
N PRO A 335 19.11 -12.56 -15.26
CA PRO A 335 20.55 -12.79 -15.15
C PRO A 335 21.38 -11.52 -14.83
N SER A 336 20.83 -10.33 -15.08
CA SER A 336 21.43 -9.03 -14.77
C SER A 336 20.31 -8.05 -14.45
N SER A 337 20.54 -7.14 -13.51
CA SER A 337 19.58 -6.07 -13.20
C SER A 337 19.92 -4.75 -13.91
N ASP A 338 18.91 -3.87 -14.07
CA ASP A 338 19.11 -2.50 -14.59
C ASP A 338 20.20 -1.73 -13.83
N VAL A 339 20.36 -2.04 -12.53
CA VAL A 339 21.38 -1.43 -11.66
C VAL A 339 22.75 -2.00 -11.96
N GLU A 340 22.89 -3.31 -12.17
CA GLU A 340 24.17 -3.91 -12.57
C GLU A 340 24.62 -3.42 -13.94
N ASP A 341 23.72 -3.35 -14.91
CA ASP A 341 24.01 -2.81 -16.24
C ASP A 341 24.47 -1.34 -16.16
N LEU A 342 23.80 -0.54 -15.31
CA LEU A 342 24.20 0.85 -15.03
C LEU A 342 25.61 0.91 -14.40
N ILE A 343 25.89 0.00 -13.46
CA ILE A 343 27.18 -0.06 -12.78
C ILE A 343 28.29 -0.41 -13.79
N VAL A 344 28.10 -1.47 -14.58
CA VAL A 344 29.05 -1.93 -15.59
C VAL A 344 29.31 -0.83 -16.62
N SER A 345 28.26 -0.16 -17.11
CA SER A 345 28.38 0.97 -18.03
C SER A 345 29.26 2.10 -17.46
N ASN A 346 29.04 2.48 -16.21
CA ASN A 346 29.84 3.53 -15.57
C ASN A 346 31.29 3.11 -15.26
N LEU A 347 31.52 1.85 -14.84
CA LEU A 347 32.87 1.32 -14.59
C LEU A 347 33.69 1.16 -15.86
N THR A 348 33.03 0.86 -16.98
CA THR A 348 33.67 0.76 -18.31
C THR A 348 33.84 2.11 -18.98
N SER A 349 33.14 3.16 -18.51
CA SER A 349 33.36 4.53 -18.95
C SER A 349 34.76 5.03 -18.58
N THR A 350 35.31 5.94 -19.38
CA THR A 350 36.66 6.51 -19.21
C THR A 350 36.77 7.43 -17.98
N ASN A 351 35.68 7.69 -17.26
CA ASN A 351 35.64 8.61 -16.13
C ASN A 351 36.15 7.92 -14.85
N ARG A 352 37.29 8.36 -14.32
CA ARG A 352 38.05 7.65 -13.28
C ARG A 352 37.56 7.90 -11.84
N VAL A 353 36.79 8.97 -11.60
CA VAL A 353 36.44 9.43 -10.24
C VAL A 353 35.32 8.59 -9.60
N SER A 354 34.34 8.12 -10.38
CA SER A 354 33.22 7.32 -9.87
C SER A 354 33.57 5.85 -9.55
N LYS A 355 34.75 5.36 -9.95
CA LYS A 355 35.11 3.92 -9.88
C LYS A 355 35.43 3.41 -8.47
N LEU A 356 35.94 4.26 -7.58
CA LEU A 356 36.42 3.83 -6.26
C LEU A 356 35.31 3.83 -5.19
N PHE A 357 34.39 4.80 -5.24
CA PHE A 357 33.25 4.87 -4.32
C PHE A 357 32.24 3.74 -4.61
N MET A 358 32.08 3.40 -5.89
CA MET A 358 31.27 2.30 -6.42
C MET A 358 31.63 0.92 -5.87
N PHE A 359 32.92 0.60 -5.89
CA PHE A 359 33.40 -0.75 -5.58
C PHE A 359 33.26 -1.05 -4.08
N PHE A 360 33.44 -0.04 -3.24
CA PHE A 360 33.25 -0.17 -1.80
C PHE A 360 31.78 -0.24 -1.39
N PHE A 361 30.89 0.47 -2.09
CA PHE A 361 29.51 0.61 -1.65
C PHE A 361 28.64 -0.63 -1.96
N PHE A 362 28.89 -1.31 -3.09
CA PHE A 362 28.06 -2.46 -3.51
C PHE A 362 28.52 -3.81 -2.95
N PHE A 363 29.81 -3.97 -2.62
CA PHE A 363 30.36 -5.24 -2.09
C PHE A 363 30.37 -5.34 -0.56
N PHE A 364 30.14 -4.24 0.17
CA PHE A 364 30.19 -4.20 1.64
C PHE A 364 28.86 -3.83 2.32
N LEU A 365 27.73 -3.88 1.60
CA LEU A 365 26.39 -3.77 2.20
C LEU A 365 25.74 -5.13 2.37
#